data_AF-A0A8S4GEF7-F1
#
_entry.id   AF-A0A8S4GEF7-F1
#
_cell.length_a   1.000
_cell.length_b   1.000
_cell.length_c   1.000
_cell.angle_alpha   90.00
_cell.angle_beta   90.00
_cell.angle_gamma   90.00
#
_symmetry.space_group_name_H-M   'P 1'
#
loop_
_entity.id
_entity.type
_entity.pdbx_description
1 polymer ?
#
loop_
_entity_poly.entity_id
_entity_poly.type
_entity_poly.pdbx_seq_one_letter_code
_entity_poly.pdbx_strand_id
1 'polypeptide(L)'
;MAGKSAFVTVGTTKFDGLVEAVDTPSFAGALMQQGFTKLTVQAGRGLYEPRRLLTAASTPGPVRDNSDSQDVDRREAILLPADVEDGSNLAPKDHVESLHVVFFAYSPNLAAHVAEADLVVSHAGAGSAFEALSAGKPLIVVPNPTLMHNHQVELAEELQRRGHAVATTAEDLVGALERLAATKLVPYAGGDVSGLARVVAGAVSPGKGHRAAEGLLAAAVYCFGAVIAGLIAHELVRGIR
;
A
#
# COMPACT_ATOMS: atom_id res chain seq x y z
N MET A 1 10.04 18.54 14.42
CA MET A 1 9.78 18.32 12.97
C MET A 1 8.54 17.43 12.87
N ALA A 2 7.65 17.66 11.90
CA ALA A 2 6.54 16.74 11.69
C ALA A 2 7.12 15.39 11.24
N GLY A 3 6.78 14.31 11.95
CA GLY A 3 7.26 12.97 11.61
C GLY A 3 6.57 12.41 10.38
N LYS A 4 7.26 11.54 9.64
CA LYS A 4 6.72 10.95 8.41
C LYS A 4 5.69 9.87 8.73
N SER A 5 4.75 9.65 7.82
CA SER A 5 3.75 8.58 7.93
C SER A 5 3.84 7.56 6.79
N ALA A 6 3.74 6.28 7.14
CA ALA A 6 3.72 5.17 6.19
C ALA A 6 2.34 4.51 6.21
N PHE A 7 1.81 4.22 5.03
CA PHE A 7 0.53 3.54 4.85
C PHE A 7 0.70 2.25 4.06
N VAL A 8 0.23 1.13 4.60
CA VAL A 8 0.31 -0.21 4.00
C VAL A 8 -1.10 -0.69 3.69
N THR A 9 -1.34 -1.19 2.48
CA THR A 9 -2.65 -1.73 2.10
C THR A 9 -2.58 -3.00 1.26
N VAL A 10 -3.32 -4.02 1.70
CA VAL A 10 -3.62 -5.23 0.90
C VAL A 10 -4.92 -5.07 0.09
N GLY A 11 -5.52 -3.87 0.05
CA GLY A 11 -6.78 -3.60 -0.61
C GLY A 11 -7.91 -4.52 -0.12
N THR A 12 -8.74 -5.00 -1.05
CA THR A 12 -9.81 -5.97 -0.77
C THR A 12 -9.35 -7.43 -0.91
N THR A 13 -8.08 -7.67 -1.25
CA THR A 13 -7.55 -9.02 -1.42
C THR A 13 -7.03 -9.58 -0.10
N LYS A 14 -6.63 -10.85 -0.11
CA LYS A 14 -6.00 -11.51 1.04
C LYS A 14 -4.51 -11.64 0.77
N PHE A 15 -3.69 -11.00 1.60
CA PHE A 15 -2.25 -11.20 1.55
C PHE A 15 -1.64 -11.20 2.94
N ASP A 16 -1.91 -12.28 3.67
CA ASP A 16 -1.42 -12.49 5.03
C ASP A 16 0.11 -12.36 5.11
N GLY A 17 0.85 -12.80 4.08
CA GLY A 17 2.31 -12.67 4.02
C GLY A 17 2.81 -11.21 4.08
N LEU A 18 2.14 -10.27 3.41
CA LEU A 18 2.49 -8.85 3.52
C LEU A 18 2.12 -8.30 4.90
N VAL A 19 0.95 -8.66 5.43
CA VAL A 19 0.53 -8.20 6.76
C VAL A 19 1.46 -8.73 7.85
N GLU A 20 1.90 -9.98 7.74
CA GLU A 20 2.87 -10.59 8.64
C GLU A 20 4.25 -9.94 8.52
N ALA A 21 4.71 -9.62 7.29
CA ALA A 21 5.97 -8.94 7.08
C ALA A 21 6.00 -7.54 7.71
N VAL A 22 4.89 -6.80 7.65
CA VAL A 22 4.80 -5.47 8.29
C VAL A 22 4.58 -5.53 9.80
N ASP A 23 3.99 -6.61 10.32
CA ASP A 23 3.83 -6.84 11.76
C ASP A 23 5.14 -7.41 12.37
N THR A 24 6.31 -6.85 12.01
CA THR A 24 7.60 -7.27 12.57
C THR A 24 8.34 -6.10 13.23
N PRO A 25 9.02 -6.32 14.38
CA PRO A 25 9.84 -5.29 15.01
C PRO A 25 10.94 -4.76 14.08
N SER A 26 11.53 -5.62 13.25
CA SER A 26 12.57 -5.24 12.29
C SER A 26 12.06 -4.25 11.24
N PHE A 27 10.83 -4.42 10.73
CA PHE A 27 10.21 -3.46 9.82
C PHE A 27 9.86 -2.14 10.53
N ALA A 28 9.31 -2.21 11.75
CA ALA A 28 9.04 -1.02 12.56
C ALA A 28 10.32 -0.22 12.86
N GLY A 29 11.41 -0.89 13.24
CA GLY A 29 12.72 -0.28 13.47
C GLY A 29 13.28 0.39 12.21
N ALA A 30 13.17 -0.26 11.05
CA ALA A 30 13.59 0.33 9.77
C ALA A 30 12.81 1.62 9.42
N LEU A 31 11.50 1.65 9.69
CA LEU A 31 10.69 2.87 9.54
C LEU A 31 11.16 3.98 10.50
N MET A 32 11.38 3.66 11.78
CA MET A 32 11.86 4.64 12.75
C MET A 32 13.21 5.23 12.35
N GLN A 33 14.14 4.42 11.81
CA GLN A 33 15.45 4.90 11.34
C GLN A 33 15.36 5.88 10.16
N GLN A 34 14.26 5.83 9.39
CA GLN A 34 13.99 6.75 8.28
C GLN A 34 13.14 7.97 8.67
N GLY A 35 12.84 8.12 9.97
CA GLY A 35 12.10 9.25 10.52
C GLY A 35 10.58 9.10 10.48
N PHE A 36 10.06 7.88 10.30
CA PHE A 36 8.62 7.63 10.37
C PHE A 36 8.15 7.53 11.82
N THR A 37 7.08 8.26 12.14
CA THR A 37 6.44 8.29 13.47
C THR A 37 5.05 7.65 13.46
N LYS A 38 4.51 7.33 12.28
CA LYS A 38 3.20 6.69 12.13
C LYS A 38 3.25 5.59 11.07
N LEU A 39 2.78 4.41 11.43
CA LEU A 39 2.51 3.29 10.53
C LEU A 39 1.02 2.98 10.58
N THR A 40 0.36 2.97 9.43
CA THR A 40 -1.05 2.60 9.30
C THR A 40 -1.18 1.45 8.33
N VAL A 41 -1.85 0.37 8.74
CA VAL A 41 -1.93 -0.88 7.99
C VAL A 41 -3.38 -1.27 7.81
N GLN A 42 -3.81 -1.32 6.54
CA GLN A 42 -5.05 -1.96 6.13
C GLN A 42 -4.78 -3.45 5.85
N ALA A 43 -5.20 -4.31 6.78
CA ALA A 43 -4.99 -5.76 6.72
C ALA A 43 -6.04 -6.51 5.85
N GLY A 44 -7.11 -5.85 5.43
CA GLY A 44 -8.13 -6.42 4.56
C GLY A 44 -8.93 -7.54 5.25
N ARG A 45 -9.28 -8.58 4.48
CA ARG A 45 -10.04 -9.76 4.96
C ARG A 45 -9.13 -10.99 5.18
N GLY A 46 -7.86 -10.74 5.50
CA GLY A 46 -6.88 -11.77 5.81
C GLY A 46 -7.30 -12.64 7.00
N LEU A 47 -6.67 -13.79 7.16
CA LEU A 47 -6.84 -14.62 8.36
C LEU A 47 -5.81 -14.28 9.43
N TYR A 48 -4.72 -13.64 9.04
CA TYR A 48 -3.70 -13.19 9.96
C TYR A 48 -4.21 -12.01 10.78
N GLU A 49 -4.19 -12.16 12.09
CA GLU A 49 -4.44 -11.07 13.03
C GLU A 49 -3.10 -10.46 13.47
N PRO A 50 -2.85 -9.17 13.17
CA PRO A 50 -1.67 -8.48 13.67
C PRO A 50 -1.66 -8.48 15.19
N ARG A 51 -0.57 -8.97 15.77
CA ARG A 51 -0.40 -9.14 17.21
C ARG A 51 1.01 -8.86 17.65
N ARG A 52 2.03 -9.01 16.80
CA ARG A 52 3.43 -8.92 17.20
C ARG A 52 3.77 -7.50 17.64
N LEU A 53 3.51 -6.49 16.81
CA LEU A 53 3.73 -5.09 17.16
C LEU A 53 2.78 -4.62 18.28
N LEU A 54 1.54 -5.09 18.26
CA LEU A 54 0.57 -4.75 19.30
C LEU A 54 0.93 -5.32 20.68
N THR A 55 1.61 -6.47 20.73
CA THR A 55 2.06 -7.12 21.97
C THR A 55 3.42 -6.59 22.42
N ALA A 56 4.30 -6.24 21.48
CA ALA A 56 5.61 -5.66 21.77
C ALA A 56 5.50 -4.24 22.35
N ALA A 57 4.45 -3.50 22.00
CA ALA A 57 4.24 -2.16 22.50
C ALA A 57 4.13 -2.10 24.03
N SER A 58 5.04 -1.33 24.64
CA SER A 58 5.02 -1.06 26.07
C SER A 58 3.81 -0.21 26.51
N THR A 59 3.14 0.47 25.57
CA THR A 59 1.97 1.33 25.85
C THR A 59 0.80 0.96 24.93
N PRO A 60 -0.40 0.68 25.49
CA PRO A 60 -1.63 0.62 24.68
C PRO A 60 -1.78 1.92 23.91
N GLY A 61 -2.19 1.84 22.63
CA GLY A 61 -2.37 3.04 21.82
C GLY A 61 -3.37 4.01 22.45
N PRO A 62 -3.30 5.31 22.13
CA PRO A 62 -4.21 6.29 22.69
C PRO A 62 -5.62 5.89 22.28
N VAL A 63 -6.54 5.65 23.22
CA VAL A 63 -7.94 5.34 22.89
C VAL A 63 -8.54 6.59 22.24
N ARG A 64 -8.49 6.67 20.91
CA ARG A 64 -9.19 7.72 20.17
C ARG A 64 -10.65 7.32 20.12
N ASP A 65 -11.53 8.27 20.46
CA ASP A 65 -12.97 8.04 20.38
C ASP A 65 -13.31 7.63 18.94
N ASN A 66 -13.76 6.39 18.75
CA ASN A 66 -14.05 5.78 17.44
C ASN A 66 -15.19 6.50 16.68
N SER A 67 -15.74 7.58 17.23
CA SER A 67 -16.84 8.36 16.68
C SER A 67 -16.48 9.08 15.36
N ASP A 68 -15.20 9.38 15.12
CA ASP A 68 -14.73 10.05 13.90
C ASP A 68 -14.10 9.10 12.84
N SER A 69 -13.62 7.92 13.23
CA SER A 69 -12.97 6.99 12.28
C SER A 69 -13.96 5.99 11.70
N GLN A 70 -14.13 5.99 10.38
CA GLN A 70 -14.94 5.00 9.65
C GLN A 70 -14.22 3.65 9.46
N ASP A 71 -13.14 3.40 10.22
CA ASP A 71 -12.28 2.23 10.11
C ASP A 71 -12.86 1.05 10.89
N VAL A 72 -13.02 -0.10 10.23
CA VAL A 72 -13.54 -1.33 10.85
C VAL A 72 -12.41 -2.12 11.51
N ASP A 73 -12.67 -2.65 12.71
CA ASP A 73 -11.72 -3.44 13.51
C ASP A 73 -10.38 -2.73 13.78
N ARG A 74 -10.46 -1.43 14.03
CA ARG A 74 -9.31 -0.57 14.31
C ARG A 74 -8.63 -0.96 15.64
N ARG A 75 -7.31 -1.18 15.60
CA ARG A 75 -6.45 -1.48 16.75
C ARG A 75 -5.19 -0.63 16.66
N GLU A 76 -4.73 -0.07 17.78
CA GLU A 76 -3.57 0.82 17.78
C GLU A 76 -2.65 0.61 18.98
N ALA A 77 -1.37 0.91 18.79
CA ALA A 77 -0.31 0.76 19.78
C ALA A 77 0.80 1.79 19.56
N ILE A 78 1.53 2.12 20.61
CA ILE A 78 2.72 2.96 20.52
C ILE A 78 3.95 2.09 20.81
N LEU A 79 4.85 1.99 19.83
CA LEU A 79 6.14 1.34 19.96
C LEU A 79 7.20 2.38 20.34
N LEU A 80 8.04 2.04 21.30
CA LEU A 80 9.26 2.78 21.63
C LEU A 80 10.47 2.14 20.93
N PRO A 81 11.58 2.86 20.75
CA PRO A 81 12.81 2.27 20.18
C PRO A 81 13.23 0.98 20.88
N ALA A 82 13.11 0.92 22.20
CA ALA A 82 13.42 -0.27 23.00
C ALA A 82 12.51 -1.48 22.69
N ASP A 83 11.28 -1.25 22.19
CA ASP A 83 10.35 -2.32 21.81
C ASP A 83 10.72 -2.96 20.47
N VAL A 84 11.58 -2.31 19.68
CA VAL A 84 11.99 -2.73 18.33
C VAL A 84 13.49 -3.04 18.20
N GLU A 85 14.24 -3.01 19.29
CA GLU A 85 15.68 -3.32 19.34
C GLU A 85 15.95 -4.82 19.09
N ASP A 86 15.85 -5.21 17.82
CA ASP A 86 16.25 -6.54 17.34
C ASP A 86 17.68 -6.48 16.80
N GLY A 87 18.67 -6.27 17.69
CA GLY A 87 20.11 -6.52 17.50
C GLY A 87 20.82 -5.92 16.27
N SER A 88 20.11 -5.21 15.41
CA SER A 88 20.58 -4.66 14.15
C SER A 88 21.16 -3.29 14.45
N ASN A 89 22.47 -3.18 14.27
CA ASN A 89 23.32 -2.04 14.64
C ASN A 89 23.09 -0.79 13.75
N LEU A 90 21.85 -0.55 13.33
CA LEU A 90 21.44 0.58 12.53
C LEU A 90 21.05 1.71 13.49
N ALA A 91 22.05 2.52 13.86
CA ALA A 91 21.82 3.73 14.63
C ALA A 91 20.77 4.61 13.92
N PRO A 92 19.70 5.07 14.61
CA PRO A 92 18.68 5.92 14.02
C PRO A 92 19.32 7.19 13.46
N LYS A 93 19.09 7.48 12.17
CA LYS A 93 19.56 8.73 11.55
C LYS A 93 18.79 9.95 12.06
N ASP A 94 17.56 9.72 12.54
CA ASP A 94 16.71 10.69 13.22
C ASP A 94 16.23 10.08 14.55
N HIS A 95 16.24 10.85 15.65
CA HIS A 95 15.74 10.41 16.95
C HIS A 95 14.19 10.33 16.91
N VAL A 96 13.66 9.18 16.49
CA VAL A 96 12.23 8.89 16.59
C VAL A 96 11.95 8.39 18.01
N GLU A 97 11.22 9.18 18.80
CA GLU A 97 10.89 8.84 20.19
C GLU A 97 9.84 7.73 20.29
N SER A 98 8.96 7.61 19.30
CA SER A 98 7.94 6.58 19.24
C SER A 98 7.37 6.41 17.84
N LEU A 99 6.85 5.20 17.57
CA LEU A 99 6.11 4.87 16.36
C LEU A 99 4.68 4.50 16.74
N HIS A 100 3.72 5.30 16.26
CA HIS A 100 2.30 4.98 16.39
C HIS A 100 1.87 4.00 15.30
N VAL A 101 1.48 2.79 15.70
CA VAL A 101 1.03 1.74 14.78
C VAL A 101 -0.47 1.60 14.86
N VAL A 102 -1.13 1.60 13.71
CA VAL A 102 -2.58 1.45 13.57
C VAL A 102 -2.86 0.32 12.58
N PHE A 103 -3.67 -0.65 12.99
CA PHE A 103 -4.20 -1.69 12.13
C PHE A 103 -5.72 -1.51 11.99
N PHE A 104 -6.25 -1.72 10.79
CA PHE A 104 -7.68 -1.85 10.55
C PHE A 104 -7.96 -2.81 9.40
N ALA A 105 -9.17 -3.37 9.34
CA ALA A 105 -9.55 -4.30 8.29
C ALA A 105 -9.99 -3.58 7.01
N TYR A 106 -10.86 -2.59 7.14
CA TYR A 106 -11.44 -1.85 6.02
C TYR A 106 -11.67 -0.38 6.38
N SER A 107 -11.48 0.50 5.40
CA SER A 107 -11.85 1.92 5.50
C SER A 107 -12.53 2.35 4.20
N PRO A 108 -13.69 3.02 4.26
CA PRO A 108 -14.33 3.61 3.08
C PRO A 108 -13.60 4.87 2.57
N ASN A 109 -12.63 5.40 3.32
CA ASN A 109 -11.91 6.63 2.98
C ASN A 109 -10.40 6.38 2.78
N LEU A 110 -10.07 5.45 1.87
CA LEU A 110 -8.68 5.11 1.54
C LEU A 110 -7.87 6.32 1.07
N ALA A 111 -8.50 7.21 0.29
CA ALA A 111 -7.91 8.44 -0.23
C ALA A 111 -7.33 9.33 0.87
N ALA A 112 -8.01 9.47 2.02
CA ALA A 112 -7.50 10.26 3.13
C ALA A 112 -6.22 9.68 3.73
N HIS A 113 -6.15 8.35 3.89
CA HIS A 113 -4.96 7.68 4.38
C HIS A 113 -3.78 7.81 3.41
N VAL A 114 -4.04 7.66 2.11
CA VAL A 114 -3.03 7.86 1.06
C VAL A 114 -2.55 9.31 1.03
N ALA A 115 -3.45 10.28 1.18
CA ALA A 115 -3.11 11.70 1.17
C ALA A 115 -2.25 12.11 2.38
N GLU A 116 -2.52 11.55 3.56
CA GLU A 116 -1.73 11.77 4.77
C GLU A 116 -0.34 11.11 4.67
N ALA A 117 -0.25 9.94 4.02
CA ALA A 117 0.97 9.15 3.91
C ALA A 117 2.11 9.86 3.16
N ASP A 118 3.34 9.74 3.66
CA ASP A 118 4.59 10.09 2.96
C ASP A 118 5.16 8.90 2.19
N LEU A 119 4.70 7.68 2.51
CA LEU A 119 5.04 6.43 1.85
C LEU A 119 3.81 5.53 1.78
N VAL A 120 3.55 4.96 0.60
CA VAL A 120 2.54 3.91 0.44
C VAL A 120 3.21 2.57 0.09
N VAL A 121 2.82 1.51 0.76
CA VAL A 121 3.15 0.11 0.43
C VAL A 121 1.88 -0.59 -0.02
N SER A 122 1.87 -1.14 -1.23
CA SER A 122 0.69 -1.80 -1.79
C SER A 122 1.05 -3.18 -2.35
N HIS A 123 0.17 -4.15 -2.18
CA HIS A 123 0.34 -5.51 -2.70
C HIS A 123 0.25 -5.65 -4.25
N ALA A 124 0.42 -4.57 -5.01
CA ALA A 124 0.09 -4.49 -6.44
C ALA A 124 -1.41 -4.61 -6.77
N GLY A 125 -2.29 -4.34 -5.80
CA GLY A 125 -3.70 -4.09 -6.11
C GLY A 125 -3.82 -2.84 -6.96
N ALA A 126 -4.28 -2.98 -8.21
CA ALA A 126 -4.21 -1.90 -9.18
C ALA A 126 -4.92 -0.63 -8.67
N GLY A 127 -6.14 -0.72 -8.12
CA GLY A 127 -6.83 0.44 -7.53
C GLY A 127 -5.99 1.24 -6.52
N SER A 128 -5.46 0.56 -5.49
CA SER A 128 -4.66 1.21 -4.44
C SER A 128 -3.30 1.72 -4.92
N ALA A 129 -2.66 1.01 -5.85
CA ALA A 129 -1.39 1.43 -6.43
C ALA A 129 -1.56 2.71 -7.27
N PHE A 130 -2.59 2.78 -8.11
CA PHE A 130 -2.88 3.97 -8.92
C PHE A 130 -3.35 5.16 -8.07
N GLU A 131 -4.07 4.91 -6.98
CA GLU A 131 -4.46 5.97 -6.05
C GLU A 131 -3.22 6.64 -5.41
N ALA A 132 -2.25 5.84 -4.96
CA ALA A 132 -0.97 6.34 -4.46
C ALA A 132 -0.17 7.12 -5.51
N LEU A 133 -0.07 6.58 -6.73
CA LEU A 133 0.62 7.24 -7.84
C LEU A 133 -0.06 8.56 -8.24
N SER A 134 -1.39 8.58 -8.30
CA SER A 134 -2.17 9.77 -8.64
C SER A 134 -2.06 10.86 -7.57
N ALA A 135 -1.88 10.47 -6.31
CA ALA A 135 -1.58 11.37 -5.20
C ALA A 135 -0.10 11.81 -5.16
N GLY A 136 0.74 11.36 -6.11
CA GLY A 136 2.16 11.69 -6.19
C GLY A 136 2.99 11.10 -5.06
N LYS A 137 2.50 10.04 -4.40
CA LYS A 137 3.14 9.44 -3.23
C LYS A 137 4.21 8.42 -3.64
N PRO A 138 5.36 8.36 -2.95
CA PRO A 138 6.30 7.27 -3.09
C PRO A 138 5.61 5.92 -2.87
N LEU A 139 5.83 4.98 -3.78
CA LEU A 139 5.14 3.69 -3.80
C LEU A 139 6.14 2.53 -3.74
N ILE A 140 5.94 1.63 -2.78
CA ILE A 140 6.53 0.28 -2.79
C ILE A 140 5.45 -0.71 -3.18
N VAL A 141 5.75 -1.56 -4.16
CA VAL A 141 4.83 -2.58 -4.68
C VAL A 141 5.33 -3.95 -4.26
N VAL A 142 4.46 -4.72 -3.59
CA VAL A 142 4.76 -6.07 -3.10
C VAL A 142 3.78 -7.07 -3.73
N PRO A 143 4.00 -7.52 -4.98
CA PRO A 143 3.08 -8.45 -5.63
C PRO A 143 2.93 -9.74 -4.82
N ASN A 144 1.71 -10.29 -4.76
CA ASN A 144 1.49 -11.58 -4.11
C ASN A 144 1.78 -12.72 -5.12
N PRO A 145 2.82 -13.55 -4.91
CA PRO A 145 3.17 -14.62 -5.84
C PRO A 145 2.18 -15.80 -5.82
N THR A 146 1.33 -15.88 -4.79
CA THR A 146 0.41 -17.01 -4.58
C THR A 146 -0.98 -16.79 -5.18
N LEU A 147 -1.35 -15.55 -5.49
CA LEU A 147 -2.64 -15.20 -6.07
C LEU A 147 -2.54 -15.20 -7.61
N MET A 148 -3.42 -15.97 -8.25
CA MET A 148 -3.37 -16.33 -9.67
C MET A 148 -3.23 -15.14 -10.63
N HIS A 149 -2.36 -15.37 -11.64
CA HIS A 149 -1.98 -14.57 -12.80
C HIS A 149 -0.88 -13.53 -12.50
N ASN A 150 0.27 -13.72 -13.14
CA ASN A 150 1.52 -12.94 -13.00
C ASN A 150 1.37 -11.43 -13.30
N HIS A 151 0.16 -10.95 -13.58
CA HIS A 151 -0.14 -9.55 -13.89
C HIS A 151 0.16 -8.59 -12.73
N GLN A 152 0.09 -9.04 -11.47
CA GLN A 152 0.56 -8.24 -10.33
C GLN A 152 2.07 -8.00 -10.41
N VAL A 153 2.83 -9.03 -10.77
CA VAL A 153 4.28 -8.95 -10.97
C VAL A 153 4.60 -8.10 -12.18
N GLU A 154 3.92 -8.30 -13.32
CA GLU A 154 4.09 -7.49 -14.53
C GLU A 154 3.82 -5.99 -14.25
N LEU A 155 2.79 -5.68 -13.45
CA LEU A 155 2.51 -4.30 -13.03
C LEU A 155 3.63 -3.73 -12.16
N ALA A 156 4.10 -4.50 -11.18
CA ALA A 156 5.17 -4.08 -10.29
C ALA A 156 6.49 -3.83 -11.05
N GLU A 157 6.84 -4.74 -11.96
CA GLU A 157 8.04 -4.64 -12.81
C GLU A 157 7.96 -3.44 -13.74
N GLU A 158 6.81 -3.18 -14.38
CA GLU A 158 6.64 -2.04 -15.28
C GLU A 158 6.70 -0.71 -14.54
N LEU A 159 6.09 -0.62 -13.35
CA LEU A 159 6.18 0.57 -12.50
C LEU A 159 7.62 0.84 -12.05
N GLN A 160 8.36 -0.20 -11.69
CA GLN A 160 9.77 -0.09 -11.33
C GLN A 160 10.64 0.31 -12.53
N ARG A 161 10.43 -0.31 -13.69
CA ARG A 161 11.17 -0.03 -14.93
C ARG A 161 10.99 1.43 -15.38
N ARG A 162 9.82 2.01 -15.14
CA ARG A 162 9.53 3.43 -15.40
C ARG A 162 10.01 4.37 -14.30
N GLY A 163 10.47 3.84 -13.17
CA GLY A 163 10.95 4.62 -12.02
C GLY A 163 9.84 5.26 -11.19
N HIS A 164 8.61 4.75 -11.27
CA HIS A 164 7.46 5.25 -10.52
C HIS A 164 7.29 4.57 -9.16
N ALA A 165 7.82 3.34 -9.00
CA ALA A 165 7.73 2.59 -7.75
C ALA A 165 8.95 1.70 -7.54
N VAL A 166 9.12 1.17 -6.33
CA VAL A 166 10.08 0.09 -6.03
C VAL A 166 9.30 -1.20 -5.86
N ALA A 167 9.59 -2.21 -6.69
CA ALA A 167 9.01 -3.54 -6.55
C ALA A 167 9.88 -4.39 -5.60
N THR A 168 9.25 -5.16 -4.72
CA THR A 168 9.95 -6.06 -3.79
C THR A 168 9.07 -7.25 -3.42
N THR A 169 9.61 -8.22 -2.69
CA THR A 169 8.83 -9.30 -2.07
C THR A 169 8.53 -8.98 -0.61
N ALA A 170 7.62 -9.72 0.01
CA ALA A 170 7.26 -9.50 1.42
C ALA A 170 8.46 -9.71 2.35
N GLU A 171 9.38 -10.60 1.98
CA GLU A 171 10.58 -10.93 2.75
C GLU A 171 11.66 -9.84 2.68
N ASP A 172 11.74 -9.08 1.58
CA ASP A 172 12.74 -8.02 1.36
C ASP A 172 12.13 -6.62 1.48
N LEU A 173 11.16 -6.45 2.38
CA LEU A 173 10.48 -5.17 2.57
C LEU A 173 11.41 -4.12 3.22
N VAL A 174 12.28 -4.55 4.14
CA VAL A 174 13.27 -3.68 4.79
C VAL A 174 14.29 -3.16 3.76
N GLY A 175 14.84 -4.03 2.91
CA GLY A 175 15.75 -3.62 1.85
C GLY A 175 15.08 -2.69 0.83
N ALA A 176 13.78 -2.86 0.57
CA ALA A 176 13.02 -1.96 -0.29
C ALA A 176 12.88 -0.55 0.30
N LEU A 177 12.72 -0.40 1.61
CA LEU A 177 12.72 0.91 2.28
C LEU A 177 14.05 1.64 2.06
N GLU A 178 15.18 0.93 2.17
CA GLU A 178 16.50 1.51 1.93
C GLU A 178 16.69 1.92 0.46
N ARG A 179 16.28 1.06 -0.48
CA ARG A 179 16.31 1.37 -1.91
C ARG A 179 15.45 2.57 -2.25
N LEU A 180 14.27 2.68 -1.64
CA LEU A 180 13.39 3.83 -1.83
C LEU A 180 14.05 5.12 -1.33
N ALA A 181 14.69 5.10 -0.16
CA ALA A 181 15.41 6.25 0.37
C ALA A 181 16.59 6.69 -0.51
N ALA A 182 17.22 5.74 -1.23
CA ALA A 182 18.31 6.01 -2.17
C ALA A 182 17.85 6.38 -3.58
N THR A 183 16.59 6.11 -3.95
CA THR A 183 16.07 6.27 -5.31
C THR A 183 15.21 7.53 -5.41
N LYS A 184 15.51 8.40 -6.38
CA LYS A 184 14.62 9.51 -6.72
C LYS A 184 13.52 9.01 -7.64
N LEU A 185 12.34 8.72 -7.08
CA LEU A 185 11.17 8.32 -7.87
C LEU A 185 10.69 9.46 -8.78
N VAL A 186 10.22 9.09 -9.98
CA VAL A 186 9.59 10.00 -10.93
C VAL A 186 8.11 10.09 -10.56
N PRO A 187 7.59 11.28 -10.19
CA PRO A 187 6.16 11.44 -9.93
C PRO A 187 5.33 11.03 -11.15
N TYR A 188 4.26 10.29 -10.92
CA TYR A 188 3.35 9.91 -11.99
C TYR A 188 2.54 11.13 -12.43
N ALA A 189 2.85 11.67 -13.61
CA ALA A 189 2.05 12.72 -14.23
C ALA A 189 0.80 12.06 -14.84
N GLY A 190 -0.34 12.17 -14.15
CA GLY A 190 -1.61 11.64 -14.62
C GLY A 190 -1.85 12.00 -16.09
N GLY A 191 -1.94 10.98 -16.95
CA GLY A 191 -2.04 11.17 -18.41
C GLY A 191 -1.35 10.09 -19.25
N ASP A 192 -0.32 9.41 -18.74
CA ASP A 192 0.32 8.26 -19.41
C ASP A 192 -0.46 6.96 -19.16
N VAL A 193 -1.73 7.00 -19.52
CA VAL A 193 -2.69 5.91 -19.27
C VAL A 193 -2.52 4.81 -20.31
N SER A 194 -2.00 5.12 -21.50
CA SER A 194 -1.87 4.18 -22.62
C SER A 194 -0.89 3.03 -22.34
N GLY A 195 0.18 3.28 -21.58
CA GLY A 195 1.17 2.27 -21.22
C GLY A 195 0.74 1.36 -20.06
N LEU A 196 0.14 1.94 -19.03
CA LEU A 196 -0.24 1.24 -17.79
C LEU A 196 -1.64 0.61 -17.85
N ALA A 197 -2.59 1.21 -18.59
CA ALA A 197 -3.94 0.65 -18.76
C ALA A 197 -3.94 -0.72 -19.43
N ARG A 198 -2.97 -1.02 -20.30
CA ARG A 198 -2.84 -2.34 -20.92
C ARG A 198 -2.46 -3.43 -19.91
N VAL A 199 -1.64 -3.08 -18.92
CA VAL A 199 -1.24 -3.97 -17.82
C VAL A 199 -2.39 -4.12 -16.81
N VAL A 200 -3.11 -3.03 -16.53
CA VAL A 200 -4.32 -3.03 -15.70
C VAL A 200 -5.45 -3.86 -16.30
N ALA A 201 -5.68 -3.75 -17.61
CA ALA A 201 -6.70 -4.54 -18.32
C ALA A 201 -6.42 -6.05 -18.28
N GLY A 202 -5.13 -6.46 -18.19
CA GLY A 202 -4.75 -7.87 -17.98
C GLY A 202 -4.93 -8.35 -16.54
N ALA A 203 -4.71 -7.47 -15.55
CA ALA A 203 -4.86 -7.80 -14.13
C ALA A 203 -6.32 -7.98 -13.67
N VAL A 204 -7.29 -7.48 -14.46
CA VAL A 204 -8.73 -7.73 -14.24
C VAL A 204 -9.12 -9.05 -14.91
N SER A 205 -9.17 -10.14 -14.14
CA SER A 205 -9.67 -11.42 -14.65
C SER A 205 -11.17 -11.30 -15.03
N PRO A 206 -11.59 -11.60 -16.28
CA PRO A 206 -12.99 -11.66 -16.63
C PRO A 206 -13.54 -13.04 -16.24
N GLY A 207 -14.28 -13.09 -15.14
CA GLY A 207 -15.17 -14.21 -14.85
C GLY A 207 -16.26 -14.31 -15.93
N LYS A 208 -16.07 -15.20 -16.90
CA LYS A 208 -17.03 -15.78 -17.87
C LYS A 208 -18.33 -14.99 -18.13
N GLY A 209 -18.44 -14.40 -19.32
CA GLY A 209 -19.75 -14.06 -19.93
C GLY A 209 -19.71 -12.87 -20.86
N HIS A 210 -20.11 -13.07 -22.12
CA HIS A 210 -20.22 -12.05 -23.17
C HIS A 210 -21.16 -10.89 -22.78
N ARG A 211 -20.62 -9.81 -22.20
CA ARG A 211 -21.06 -8.39 -22.28
C ARG A 211 -19.88 -7.47 -21.95
N ALA A 212 -18.91 -7.40 -22.86
CA ALA A 212 -17.51 -7.04 -22.54
C ALA A 212 -17.18 -5.55 -22.37
N ALA A 213 -18.05 -4.59 -22.72
CA ALA A 213 -17.73 -3.16 -22.65
C ALA A 213 -18.37 -2.46 -21.44
N GLU A 214 -19.68 -2.67 -21.20
CA GLU A 214 -20.38 -2.06 -20.06
C GLU A 214 -19.97 -2.66 -18.71
N GLY A 215 -19.70 -3.96 -18.67
CA GLY A 215 -19.21 -4.65 -17.46
C GLY A 215 -17.78 -4.26 -17.08
N LEU A 216 -16.93 -3.99 -18.08
CA LEU A 216 -15.55 -3.53 -17.85
C LEU A 216 -15.54 -2.12 -17.27
N LEU A 217 -16.44 -1.25 -17.75
CA LEU A 217 -16.59 0.09 -17.23
C LEU A 217 -17.15 0.08 -15.80
N ALA A 218 -18.16 -0.73 -15.54
CA ALA A 218 -18.71 -0.90 -14.19
C ALA A 218 -17.65 -1.47 -13.23
N ALA A 219 -16.88 -2.48 -13.64
CA ALA A 219 -15.77 -3.03 -12.85
C ALA A 219 -14.63 -2.01 -12.68
N ALA A 220 -14.35 -1.18 -13.69
CA ALA A 220 -13.40 -0.09 -13.59
C ALA A 220 -13.85 0.99 -12.60
N VAL A 221 -15.13 1.40 -12.64
CA VAL A 221 -15.73 2.32 -11.65
C VAL A 221 -15.63 1.71 -10.25
N TYR A 222 -15.93 0.41 -10.14
CA TYR A 222 -16.03 -0.28 -8.85
C TYR A 222 -14.66 -0.60 -8.22
N CYS A 223 -13.64 -0.88 -9.03
CA CYS A 223 -12.29 -1.20 -8.55
C CYS A 223 -11.32 -0.01 -8.53
N PHE A 224 -11.60 1.07 -9.27
CA PHE A 224 -10.64 2.17 -9.48
C PHE A 224 -11.23 3.57 -9.30
N GLY A 225 -12.53 3.69 -8.96
CA GLY A 225 -13.20 4.97 -8.82
C GLY A 225 -13.55 5.65 -10.16
N ALA A 226 -14.29 6.75 -10.09
CA ALA A 226 -14.88 7.42 -11.26
C ALA A 226 -13.83 7.95 -12.28
N VAL A 227 -12.62 8.25 -11.83
CA VAL A 227 -11.56 8.86 -12.65
C VAL A 227 -11.00 7.86 -13.67
N ILE A 228 -10.63 6.66 -13.23
CA ILE A 228 -10.10 5.60 -14.10
C ILE A 228 -11.19 5.05 -15.01
N ALA A 229 -12.43 4.97 -14.52
CA ALA A 229 -13.57 4.58 -15.34
C ALA A 229 -13.82 5.54 -16.52
N GLY A 230 -13.78 6.86 -16.29
CA GLY A 230 -13.92 7.84 -17.36
C GLY A 230 -12.82 7.71 -18.43
N LEU A 231 -11.61 7.34 -18.01
CA LEU A 231 -10.46 7.14 -18.89
C LEU A 231 -10.53 5.83 -19.69
N ILE A 232 -10.98 4.73 -19.08
CA ILE A 232 -11.22 3.45 -19.78
C ILE A 232 -12.38 3.58 -20.78
N ALA A 233 -13.44 4.32 -20.44
CA ALA A 233 -14.50 4.67 -21.39
C ALA A 233 -13.94 5.44 -22.60
N HIS A 234 -13.09 6.43 -22.36
CA HIS A 234 -12.56 7.28 -23.41
C HIS A 234 -11.62 6.52 -24.37
N GLU A 235 -10.82 5.57 -23.89
CA GLU A 235 -10.00 4.68 -24.72
C GLU A 235 -10.81 3.60 -25.46
N LEU A 236 -11.80 2.97 -24.82
CA LEU A 236 -12.72 2.03 -25.48
C LEU A 236 -13.45 2.67 -26.67
N VAL A 237 -13.82 3.95 -26.54
CA VAL A 237 -14.47 4.72 -27.62
C VAL A 237 -13.50 5.05 -28.76
N ARG A 238 -12.20 5.19 -28.50
CA ARG A 238 -11.18 5.45 -29.53
C ARG A 238 -10.73 4.18 -30.27
N GLY A 239 -10.79 3.01 -29.63
CA GLY A 239 -10.42 1.72 -30.24
C GLY A 239 -11.48 1.09 -31.16
N ILE A 240 -12.68 1.66 -31.26
CA ILE A 240 -13.80 1.17 -32.10
C ILE A 240 -13.92 1.98 -33.43
N ARG A 241 -12.89 2.73 -33.82
CA ARG A 241 -12.84 3.42 -35.13
C ARG A 241 -11.70 2.93 -36.01
#